data_AF-A0A2X2I287-F1
#
_entry.id   AF-A0A2X2I287-F1
#
_cell.length_a   1.000
_cell.length_b   1.000
_cell.length_c   1.000
_cell.angle_alpha   90.00
_cell.angle_beta   90.00
_cell.angle_gamma   90.00
#
_symmetry.space_group_name_H-M   'P 1'
#
loop_
_entity.id
_entity.type
_entity.pdbx_description
1 polymer ?
#
loop_
_entity_poly.entity_id
_entity_poly.type
_entity_poly.pdbx_seq_one_letter_code
_entity_poly.pdbx_strand_id
1 'polypeptide(L)'
;MALTDIKVKTAKPKDKPYKLADGGGMYLLINTNGSKYWRMKYRFAGKEKMLSIGVYPDVTLADAREKRSEARKLLAAGGDPGEAKKEEKIAQQMSLKNTFEAIAREWHQSKADRWSL
;
A
#
# COMPACT_ATOMS: atom_id res chain seq x y z
N MET A 1 19.59 9.02 10.20
CA MET A 1 20.13 9.62 8.97
C MET A 1 19.18 9.29 7.83
N ALA A 2 18.84 10.26 6.98
CA ALA A 2 17.96 10.01 5.84
C ALA A 2 18.63 9.10 4.79
N LEU A 3 17.82 8.36 4.03
CA LEU A 3 18.31 7.54 2.91
C LEU A 3 18.59 8.39 1.69
N THR A 4 19.42 7.84 0.81
CA THR A 4 19.68 8.36 -0.53
C THR A 4 19.32 7.27 -1.55
N ASP A 5 18.99 7.65 -2.78
CA ASP A 5 18.67 6.68 -3.84
C ASP A 5 19.81 5.69 -4.09
N ILE A 6 21.06 6.14 -3.98
CA ILE A 6 22.24 5.27 -4.08
C ILE A 6 22.24 4.22 -2.98
N LYS A 7 21.97 4.60 -1.72
CA LYS A 7 21.89 3.64 -0.60
C LYS A 7 20.74 2.65 -0.79
N VAL A 8 19.58 3.12 -1.26
CA VAL A 8 18.42 2.25 -1.54
C VAL A 8 18.74 1.25 -2.65
N LYS A 9 19.33 1.71 -3.75
CA LYS A 9 19.68 0.90 -4.91
C LYS A 9 20.74 -0.15 -4.56
N THR A 10 21.81 0.24 -3.88
CA THR A 10 22.95 -0.64 -3.56
C THR A 10 22.71 -1.60 -2.40
N ALA A 11 21.65 -1.40 -1.61
CA ALA A 11 21.38 -2.28 -0.48
C ALA A 11 21.02 -3.70 -0.95
N LYS A 12 21.74 -4.69 -0.42
CA LYS A 12 21.66 -6.11 -0.79
C LYS A 12 20.91 -6.92 0.28
N PRO A 13 20.20 -7.99 -0.10
CA PRO A 13 19.65 -8.93 0.87
C PRO A 13 20.75 -9.52 1.76
N LYS A 14 20.36 -9.89 2.98
CA LYS A 14 21.19 -10.60 3.97
C LYS A 14 20.46 -11.87 4.41
N ASP A 15 21.07 -12.66 5.29
CA ASP A 15 20.47 -13.88 5.85
C ASP A 15 19.19 -13.62 6.64
N LYS A 16 18.99 -12.39 7.13
CA LYS A 16 17.79 -11.97 7.87
C LYS A 16 17.28 -10.63 7.34
N PRO A 17 15.94 -10.41 7.31
CA PRO A 17 15.38 -9.13 6.94
C PRO A 17 15.88 -8.02 7.84
N TYR A 18 16.21 -6.87 7.25
CA TYR A 18 16.71 -5.71 8.00
C TYR A 18 16.11 -4.40 7.51
N LYS A 19 16.21 -3.38 8.35
CA LYS A 19 15.56 -2.07 8.12
C LYS A 19 16.62 -1.01 7.87
N LEU A 20 16.36 -0.16 6.89
CA LEU A 20 17.09 1.08 6.64
C LEU A 20 16.16 2.25 6.93
N ALA A 21 16.41 3.01 7.99
CA ALA A 21 15.54 4.12 8.39
C ALA A 21 15.73 5.35 7.49
N ASP A 22 14.63 5.99 7.09
CA ASP A 22 14.64 7.29 6.39
C ASP A 22 14.19 8.46 7.28
N GLY A 23 13.39 8.18 8.32
CA GLY A 23 12.90 9.18 9.28
C GLY A 23 11.38 9.32 9.26
N GLY A 24 10.83 9.92 10.33
CA GLY A 24 9.37 10.07 10.51
C GLY A 24 8.64 8.72 10.61
N GLY A 25 9.28 7.71 11.19
CA GLY A 25 8.76 6.35 11.27
C GLY A 25 8.88 5.53 9.98
N MET A 26 9.32 6.14 8.86
CA MET A 26 9.51 5.44 7.59
C MET A 26 10.87 4.74 7.51
N TYR A 27 10.87 3.54 6.93
CA TYR A 27 12.05 2.73 6.65
C TYR A 27 11.84 1.86 5.40
N LEU A 28 12.95 1.48 4.78
CA LEU A 28 13.01 0.43 3.77
C LEU A 28 13.27 -0.91 4.47
N LEU A 29 12.36 -1.87 4.30
CA LEU A 29 12.56 -3.25 4.72
C LEU A 29 13.17 -4.04 3.55
N ILE A 30 14.35 -4.60 3.78
CA ILE A 30 15.03 -5.45 2.81
C ILE A 30 14.87 -6.88 3.26
N ASN A 31 14.18 -7.67 2.46
CA ASN A 31 13.97 -9.09 2.72
C ASN A 31 15.11 -9.95 2.15
N THR A 32 15.20 -11.17 2.64
CA THR A 32 16.20 -12.17 2.21
C THR A 32 16.06 -12.54 0.73
N ASN A 33 14.83 -12.51 0.20
CA ASN A 33 14.53 -12.74 -1.22
C ASN A 33 14.86 -11.55 -2.13
N GLY A 34 15.46 -10.47 -1.61
CA GLY A 34 15.83 -9.28 -2.38
C GLY A 34 14.71 -8.25 -2.55
N SER A 35 13.47 -8.54 -2.15
CA SER A 35 12.38 -7.57 -2.20
C SER A 35 12.59 -6.43 -1.19
N LYS A 36 12.20 -5.22 -1.59
CA LYS A 36 12.43 -3.99 -0.84
C LYS A 36 11.10 -3.26 -0.62
N TYR A 37 10.64 -3.19 0.63
CA TYR A 37 9.35 -2.60 0.98
C TYR A 37 9.50 -1.28 1.70
N TRP A 38 8.81 -0.25 1.21
CA TRP A 38 8.60 0.98 1.96
C TRP A 38 7.53 0.77 3.01
N ARG A 39 7.89 0.98 4.28
CA ARG A 39 6.99 0.84 5.42
C ARG A 39 7.13 2.04 6.34
N MET A 40 6.05 2.40 7.01
CA MET A 40 6.03 3.43 8.04
C MET A 40 5.40 2.89 9.31
N LYS A 41 6.12 3.03 10.42
CA LYS A 41 5.63 2.72 11.76
C LYS A 41 4.99 3.97 12.36
N TYR A 42 3.79 3.85 12.91
CA TYR A 42 3.06 4.96 13.51
C TYR A 42 2.25 4.49 14.73
N ARG A 43 1.69 5.44 15.48
CA ARG A 43 0.73 5.17 16.55
C ARG A 43 -0.59 5.87 16.25
N PHE A 44 -1.67 5.16 16.50
CA PHE A 44 -3.03 5.69 16.38
C PHE A 44 -3.88 5.08 17.50
N ALA A 45 -4.66 5.90 18.20
CA ALA A 45 -5.48 5.49 19.35
C ALA A 45 -4.72 4.62 20.38
N GLY A 46 -3.50 5.02 20.74
CA GLY A 46 -2.65 4.30 21.71
C GLY A 46 -2.03 2.99 21.20
N LYS A 47 -2.36 2.54 19.98
CA LYS A 47 -1.85 1.31 19.39
C LYS A 47 -0.78 1.60 18.35
N GLU A 48 0.26 0.77 18.37
CA GLU A 48 1.29 0.79 17.35
C GLU A 48 0.79 0.07 16.09
N LYS A 49 0.92 0.73 14.94
CA LYS A 49 0.48 0.23 13.64
C LYS A 49 1.59 0.40 12.60
N MET A 50 1.44 -0.32 11.49
CA MET A 50 2.37 -0.31 10.36
C MET A 50 1.61 -0.02 9.07
N LEU A 51 2.04 1.01 8.35
CA LEU A 51 1.55 1.34 7.02
C LEU A 51 2.49 0.76 5.97
N SER A 52 1.95 0.02 5.01
CA SER A 52 2.66 -0.35 3.80
C SER A 52 2.56 0.80 2.79
N ILE A 53 3.67 1.39 2.39
CA ILE A 53 3.70 2.51 1.43
C ILE A 53 3.79 1.98 0.00
N GLY A 54 4.65 0.98 -0.24
CA GLY A 54 4.85 0.39 -1.55
C GLY A 54 6.09 -0.50 -1.61
N VAL A 55 6.45 -0.90 -2.83
CA VAL A 55 7.61 -1.76 -3.13
C VAL A 55 8.55 -1.00 -4.04
N TYR A 56 9.85 -1.05 -3.79
CA TYR A 56 10.86 -0.53 -4.71
C TYR A 56 11.18 -1.60 -5.79
N PRO A 57 11.34 -1.24 -7.08
CA PRO A 57 11.49 0.13 -7.61
C PRO A 57 10.19 0.85 -8.00
N ASP A 58 9.03 0.19 -7.97
CA ASP A 58 7.75 0.76 -8.39
C ASP A 58 7.36 2.04 -7.63
N VAL A 59 7.79 2.14 -6.37
CA VAL A 59 7.71 3.36 -5.56
C VAL A 59 9.12 3.83 -5.25
N THR A 60 9.46 5.02 -5.74
CA THR A 60 10.78 5.63 -5.52
C THR A 60 10.92 6.14 -4.08
N LEU A 61 12.13 6.53 -3.67
CA LEU A 61 12.34 7.15 -2.36
C LEU A 61 11.56 8.49 -2.24
N ALA A 62 11.47 9.26 -3.33
CA ALA A 62 10.73 10.50 -3.36
C ALA A 62 9.23 10.26 -3.15
N ASP A 63 8.63 9.35 -3.91
CA ASP A 63 7.21 9.00 -3.79
C ASP A 63 6.90 8.43 -2.40
N ALA A 64 7.82 7.64 -1.83
CA ALA A 64 7.66 7.10 -0.49
C ALA A 64 7.64 8.23 0.57
N ARG A 65 8.46 9.27 0.41
CA ARG A 65 8.48 10.44 1.30
C ARG A 65 7.23 11.31 1.16
N GLU A 66 6.69 11.43 -0.04
CA GLU A 66 5.43 12.13 -0.29
C GLU A 66 4.28 11.40 0.42
N LYS A 67 4.10 10.11 0.16
CA LYS A 67 3.09 9.26 0.83
C LYS A 67 3.24 9.25 2.35
N ARG A 68 4.47 9.26 2.87
CA ARG A 68 4.72 9.43 4.32
C ARG A 68 4.17 10.76 4.81
N SER A 69 4.39 11.83 4.07
CA SER A 69 3.95 13.18 4.47
C SER A 69 2.43 13.29 4.48
N GLU A 70 1.77 12.70 3.49
CA GLU A 70 0.30 12.56 3.44
C GLU A 70 -0.24 11.75 4.63
N ALA A 71 0.34 10.57 4.90
CA ALA A 71 -0.04 9.74 6.04
C ALA A 71 0.12 10.49 7.37
N ARG A 72 1.17 11.31 7.52
CA ARG A 72 1.36 12.15 8.71
C ARG A 72 0.34 13.28 8.81
N LYS A 73 -0.04 13.91 7.70
CA LYS A 73 -1.12 14.92 7.68
C LYS A 73 -2.43 14.30 8.13
N LEU A 74 -2.76 13.10 7.63
CA LEU A 74 -3.97 12.38 8.04
C LEU A 74 -3.96 12.00 9.52
N LEU A 75 -2.83 11.52 10.04
CA LEU A 75 -2.66 11.26 11.48
C LEU A 75 -2.85 12.51 12.33
N ALA A 76 -2.32 13.66 11.88
CA ALA A 76 -2.49 14.94 12.58
C ALA A 76 -3.96 15.42 12.56
N ALA A 77 -4.72 15.07 11.52
CA ALA A 77 -6.15 15.32 11.43
C ALA A 77 -7.01 14.29 12.22
N GLY A 78 -6.37 13.32 12.91
CA GLY A 78 -7.07 12.31 13.69
C GLY A 78 -7.59 11.11 12.88
N GLY A 79 -7.19 10.97 11.61
CA GLY A 79 -7.52 9.81 10.77
C GLY A 79 -6.47 8.70 10.84
N ASP A 80 -6.87 7.47 10.53
CA ASP A 80 -5.99 6.31 10.41
C ASP A 80 -5.58 6.07 8.94
N PRO A 81 -4.28 6.24 8.57
CA PRO A 81 -3.80 6.00 7.21
C PRO A 81 -3.95 4.56 6.73
N GLY A 82 -3.95 3.59 7.64
CA GLY A 82 -4.18 2.18 7.30
C GLY A 82 -5.63 1.93 6.88
N GLU A 83 -6.59 2.60 7.52
CA GLU A 83 -8.01 2.49 7.18
C GLU A 83 -8.32 3.22 5.89
N ALA A 84 -7.84 4.45 5.72
CA ALA A 84 -8.02 5.21 4.47
C ALA A 84 -7.49 4.42 3.24
N LYS A 85 -6.31 3.79 3.37
CA LYS A 85 -5.76 2.94 2.30
C LYS A 85 -6.60 1.68 2.03
N LYS A 86 -7.21 1.10 3.08
CA LYS A 86 -8.08 -0.07 2.94
C LYS A 86 -9.38 0.30 2.23
N GLU A 87 -9.98 1.43 2.62
CA GLU A 87 -11.20 1.96 2.03
C GLU A 87 -11.00 2.28 0.55
N GLU A 88 -9.90 2.94 0.19
CA GLU A 88 -9.56 3.23 -1.20
C GLU A 88 -9.45 1.95 -2.04
N LYS A 89 -8.78 0.92 -1.50
CA LYS A 89 -8.67 -0.38 -2.18
C LYS A 89 -10.03 -1.05 -2.36
N ILE A 90 -10.91 -0.97 -1.36
CA ILE A 90 -12.27 -1.52 -1.44
C ILE A 90 -13.08 -0.75 -2.48
N ALA A 91 -13.01 0.58 -2.49
CA ALA A 91 -13.70 1.43 -3.45
C ALA A 91 -13.26 1.13 -4.89
N GLN A 92 -11.95 0.96 -5.13
CA GLN A 92 -11.42 0.54 -6.43
C GLN A 92 -11.90 -0.86 -6.83
N GLN A 93 -11.98 -1.81 -5.89
CA GLN A 93 -12.52 -3.13 -6.19
C GLN A 93 -14.02 -3.10 -6.50
N MET A 94 -14.79 -2.27 -5.78
CA MET A 94 -16.21 -2.08 -6.07
C MET A 94 -16.44 -1.41 -7.42
N SER A 95 -15.64 -0.40 -7.79
CA SER A 95 -15.80 0.26 -9.09
C SER A 95 -15.53 -0.68 -10.26
N LEU A 96 -14.55 -1.59 -10.13
CA LEU A 96 -14.28 -2.61 -11.14
C LEU A 96 -15.39 -3.67 -11.24
N LYS A 97 -15.99 -4.04 -10.10
CA LYS A 97 -17.09 -5.02 -10.05
C LYS A 97 -18.44 -4.45 -10.50
N ASN A 98 -18.68 -3.17 -10.28
CA ASN A 98 -19.94 -2.50 -10.63
C ASN A 98 -19.92 -1.90 -12.05
N THR A 99 -19.16 -2.50 -12.97
CA THR A 99 -19.17 -2.10 -14.38
C THR A 99 -20.42 -2.64 -15.08
N PHE A 100 -20.95 -1.90 -16.07
CA PHE A 100 -22.11 -2.35 -16.84
C PHE A 100 -21.89 -3.75 -17.44
N GLU A 101 -20.68 -4.03 -17.94
CA GLU A 101 -20.34 -5.35 -18.47
C GLU A 101 -20.43 -6.44 -17.40
N ALA A 102 -19.84 -6.23 -16.22
CA ALA A 102 -19.88 -7.23 -15.14
C ALA A 102 -21.33 -7.51 -14.69
N ILE A 103 -22.12 -6.46 -14.51
CA ILE A 103 -23.53 -6.57 -14.12
C ILE A 103 -24.36 -7.22 -15.24
N ALA A 104 -24.13 -6.86 -16.50
CA ALA A 104 -24.85 -7.44 -17.64
C ALA A 104 -24.52 -8.92 -17.83
N ARG A 105 -23.26 -9.34 -17.63
CA ARG A 105 -22.86 -10.75 -17.67
C ARG A 105 -23.46 -11.55 -16.53
N GLU A 106 -23.44 -11.02 -15.31
CA GLU A 106 -24.07 -11.64 -14.13
C GLU A 106 -25.58 -11.79 -14.33
N TRP A 107 -26.24 -10.72 -14.79
CA TRP A 107 -27.67 -10.74 -15.10
C TRP A 107 -27.99 -11.75 -16.20
N HIS A 108 -27.24 -11.72 -17.32
CA HIS A 108 -27.43 -12.64 -18.43
C HIS A 108 -27.29 -14.10 -17.98
N GLN A 109 -26.25 -14.45 -17.21
CA GLN A 109 -26.11 -15.79 -16.65
C GLN A 109 -27.29 -16.18 -15.75
N SER A 110 -27.74 -15.28 -14.86
CA SER A 110 -28.87 -15.55 -13.96
C SER A 110 -30.21 -15.74 -14.67
N LYS A 111 -30.34 -15.23 -15.91
CA LYS A 111 -31.58 -15.26 -16.69
C LYS A 111 -31.53 -16.24 -17.86
N ALA A 112 -30.34 -16.64 -18.31
CA ALA A 112 -30.15 -17.54 -19.45
C ALA A 112 -30.92 -18.86 -19.29
N ASP A 113 -30.95 -19.42 -18.09
CA ASP A 113 -31.65 -20.68 -17.79
C ASP A 113 -33.19 -20.57 -17.90
N ARG A 114 -33.73 -19.34 -17.97
CA ARG A 114 -35.17 -19.06 -18.04
C ARG A 114 -35.62 -18.55 -19.40
N TRP A 115 -34.72 -18.50 -20.38
CA TRP A 115 -35.05 -18.04 -21.73
C TRP A 115 -35.52 -19.24 -22.56
N SER A 116 -36.76 -19.17 -23.01
CA SER A 116 -37.28 -20.07 -24.04
C SER A 116 -36.69 -19.68 -25.40
N LEU A 117 -36.33 -20.68 -26.20
CA LEU A 117 -36.00 -20.54 -27.62
C LEU A 117 -37.15 -19.92 -28.41
#